data_AF-A0AAD7JW09-F1
#
_entry.id   AF-A0AAD7JW09-F1
#
_cell.length_a   1.000
_cell.length_b   1.000
_cell.length_c   1.000
_cell.angle_alpha   90.00
_cell.angle_beta   90.00
_cell.angle_gamma   90.00
#
_symmetry.space_group_name_H-M   'P 1'
#
loop_
_entity.id
_entity.type
_entity.pdbx_description
1 polymer ?
#
loop_
_entity_poly.entity_id
_entity_poly.type
_entity_poly.pdbx_seq_one_letter_code
_entity_poly.pdbx_strand_id
1 'polypeptide(L)'
;MMAEGEYATVAEHNRGAVGLYQHAFLSALASWMSKPRSEEECKTLWGARDPKEEMRLCKEAGCDFDDPFVALLHEIGVDHHSRPVARTAFRIMSATLSGAVQATKTAKSTRRVERAVDTAGVGRPWPTKITDLLGDFPVEHYFKQMEVWIVAWAGYSDPYCILGSLAILYPHQFLARIAYSTNVSVHTVVVLNFIKECSLKNLKSGGDLLTELASTMHLVDSLLNGLSEPLLIQFIQVKGIVAEITILCSDLLKEVPRMLSDLGPFPGWRENEADRCTKTLLRFGSTMHAYTGMADDQFDGVKLDRRMLRMSHAKRQRASGTITGAFDAFCSLAEWQRCFAPGCTSVVAAAALLKCANCGRVLYCSTTCQKEAWKHPIAPHRVLCKRAKALASHTGLPPRPQSSADLDSFYQRIDGNEEMEKVAKDFGECFKKLTNSLEQIFAREKNLLLFIWPAKLAAGSALGPPLESAIRARGKTKEEEPKSYILSLQLNSEWAREENASEFLADAESQRGARLQSGVTKRDRTADLRPALFGQ
;
A
#
# COMPACT_ATOMS: atom_id res chain seq x y z
N MET A 1 -34.25 11.37 -16.16
CA MET A 1 -33.33 12.49 -15.89
C MET A 1 -33.77 13.12 -14.58
N MET A 2 -33.10 12.82 -13.47
CA MET A 2 -33.34 13.54 -12.21
C MET A 2 -32.68 14.91 -12.32
N ALA A 3 -33.33 15.96 -11.81
CA ALA A 3 -32.88 17.34 -11.95
C ALA A 3 -31.60 17.56 -11.14
N GLU A 4 -30.63 18.28 -11.70
CA GLU A 4 -29.34 18.63 -11.08
C GLU A 4 -29.47 19.30 -9.69
N GLY A 5 -30.66 19.83 -9.36
CA GLY A 5 -30.99 20.39 -8.05
C GLY A 5 -31.06 19.37 -6.91
N GLU A 6 -31.52 18.13 -7.15
CA GLU A 6 -31.71 17.13 -6.08
C GLU A 6 -30.36 16.56 -5.57
N TYR A 7 -29.39 16.41 -6.48
CA TYR A 7 -28.02 16.01 -6.12
C TYR A 7 -27.29 17.08 -5.28
N ALA A 8 -27.55 18.36 -5.55
CA ALA A 8 -26.98 19.46 -4.78
C ALA A 8 -27.55 19.52 -3.35
N THR A 9 -28.87 19.31 -3.18
CA THR A 9 -29.52 19.26 -1.87
C THR A 9 -29.09 18.06 -1.02
N VAL A 10 -28.88 16.87 -1.62
CA VAL A 10 -28.32 15.71 -0.90
C VAL A 10 -26.87 15.98 -0.50
N ALA A 11 -26.08 16.62 -1.36
CA ALA A 11 -24.70 17.00 -1.05
C ALA A 11 -24.61 18.10 0.04
N GLU A 12 -25.56 19.02 0.11
CA GLU A 12 -25.61 20.08 1.15
C GLU A 12 -26.18 19.58 2.49
N HIS A 13 -27.24 18.76 2.49
CA HIS A 13 -27.70 18.09 3.71
C HIS A 13 -26.64 17.14 4.28
N ASN A 14 -25.90 16.46 3.40
CA ASN A 14 -24.75 15.66 3.81
C ASN A 14 -23.65 16.53 4.43
N ARG A 15 -23.29 17.70 3.90
CA ARG A 15 -22.17 18.50 4.46
C ARG A 15 -22.35 18.90 5.94
N GLY A 16 -23.57 19.21 6.38
CA GLY A 16 -23.84 19.63 7.77
C GLY A 16 -23.97 18.47 8.77
N ALA A 17 -24.66 17.39 8.40
CA ALA A 17 -24.85 16.23 9.26
C ALA A 17 -23.64 15.29 9.27
N VAL A 18 -22.95 15.15 8.12
CA VAL A 18 -21.84 14.18 7.96
C VAL A 18 -20.65 14.54 8.85
N GLY A 19 -20.45 15.81 9.23
CA GLY A 19 -19.33 16.19 10.07
C GLY A 19 -19.38 15.59 11.49
N LEU A 20 -20.49 15.76 12.21
CA LEU A 20 -20.60 15.28 13.59
C LEU A 20 -20.70 13.74 13.69
N TYR A 21 -21.19 13.09 12.64
CA TYR A 21 -21.38 11.65 12.60
C TYR A 21 -20.24 10.87 11.94
N GLN A 22 -19.36 11.53 11.16
CA GLN A 22 -18.27 10.88 10.43
C GLN A 22 -17.41 9.95 11.29
N HIS A 23 -17.01 10.38 12.50
CA HIS A 23 -16.17 9.56 13.36
C HIS A 23 -16.91 8.32 13.90
N ALA A 24 -18.10 8.51 14.47
CA ALA A 24 -18.90 7.40 15.00
C ALA A 24 -19.25 6.40 13.90
N PHE A 25 -19.60 6.93 12.73
CA PHE A 25 -19.92 6.16 11.54
C PHE A 25 -18.71 5.38 10.99
N LEU A 26 -17.54 6.01 10.88
CA LEU A 26 -16.31 5.32 10.50
C LEU A 26 -15.90 4.25 11.51
N SER A 27 -16.07 4.51 12.81
CA SER A 27 -15.81 3.53 13.87
C SER A 27 -16.77 2.35 13.79
N ALA A 28 -18.06 2.58 13.52
CA ALA A 28 -19.04 1.53 13.31
C ALA A 28 -18.71 0.68 12.08
N LEU A 29 -18.33 1.33 10.96
CA LEU A 29 -17.88 0.64 9.75
C LEU A 29 -16.62 -0.18 9.96
N ALA A 30 -15.62 0.39 10.64
CA ALA A 30 -14.38 -0.30 10.94
C ALA A 30 -14.61 -1.49 11.87
N SER A 31 -15.45 -1.35 12.90
CA SER A 31 -15.89 -2.43 13.77
C SER A 31 -16.59 -3.53 12.96
N TRP A 32 -17.54 -3.16 12.12
CA TRP A 32 -18.25 -4.09 11.25
C TRP A 32 -17.30 -4.85 10.33
N MET A 33 -16.37 -4.17 9.66
CA MET A 33 -15.40 -4.82 8.77
C MET A 33 -14.35 -5.65 9.52
N SER A 34 -14.07 -5.33 10.79
CA SER A 34 -13.12 -6.07 11.64
C SER A 34 -13.66 -7.38 12.14
N LYS A 35 -14.99 -7.55 12.23
CA LYS A 35 -15.58 -8.78 12.77
C LYS A 35 -15.01 -10.01 12.03
N PRO A 36 -14.48 -11.01 12.75
CA PRO A 36 -13.92 -12.20 12.13
C PRO A 36 -14.98 -12.87 11.25
N ARG A 37 -14.65 -13.06 9.98
CA ARG A 37 -15.48 -13.80 9.03
C ARG A 37 -14.60 -14.71 8.18
N SER A 38 -15.14 -15.86 7.83
CA SER A 38 -14.57 -16.74 6.84
C SER A 38 -14.67 -16.15 5.43
N GLU A 39 -13.85 -16.66 4.52
CA GLU A 39 -13.92 -16.29 3.11
C GLU A 39 -15.30 -16.60 2.51
N GLU A 40 -15.91 -17.72 2.90
CA GLU A 40 -17.22 -18.14 2.39
C GLU A 40 -18.37 -17.26 2.90
N GLU A 41 -18.33 -16.86 4.17
CA GLU A 41 -19.29 -15.88 4.72
C GLU A 41 -19.14 -14.53 4.00
N CYS A 42 -17.91 -14.06 3.80
CA CYS A 42 -17.66 -12.84 3.04
C CYS A 42 -18.20 -12.95 1.61
N LYS A 43 -17.99 -14.08 0.93
CA LYS A 43 -18.53 -14.39 -0.42
C LYS A 43 -20.05 -14.42 -0.45
N THR A 44 -20.66 -15.03 0.56
CA THR A 44 -22.11 -15.16 0.67
C THR A 44 -22.77 -13.80 0.89
N LEU A 45 -22.25 -13.02 1.85
CA LEU A 45 -22.77 -11.69 2.18
C LEU A 45 -22.82 -10.78 0.96
N TRP A 46 -21.76 -10.74 0.17
CA TRP A 46 -21.71 -9.81 -0.96
C TRP A 46 -22.19 -10.41 -2.28
N GLY A 47 -22.32 -11.74 -2.36
CA GLY A 47 -22.99 -12.44 -3.45
C GLY A 47 -24.51 -12.31 -3.41
N ALA A 48 -25.07 -11.95 -2.25
CA ALA A 48 -26.50 -11.70 -2.08
C ALA A 48 -26.97 -10.62 -3.06
N ARG A 49 -28.00 -10.93 -3.87
CA ARG A 49 -28.58 -9.99 -4.84
C ARG A 49 -29.85 -9.33 -4.34
N ASP A 50 -30.54 -10.00 -3.41
CA ASP A 50 -31.74 -9.49 -2.77
C ASP A 50 -31.37 -8.75 -1.47
N PRO A 51 -31.72 -7.46 -1.34
CA PRO A 51 -31.49 -6.71 -0.11
C PRO A 51 -32.07 -7.37 1.15
N LYS A 52 -33.20 -8.09 1.04
CA LYS A 52 -33.78 -8.78 2.20
C LYS A 52 -32.94 -9.96 2.65
N GLU A 53 -32.46 -10.74 1.68
CA GLU A 53 -31.59 -11.89 1.93
C GLU A 53 -30.26 -11.45 2.54
N GLU A 54 -29.67 -10.39 2.01
CA GLU A 54 -28.45 -9.86 2.59
C GLU A 54 -28.68 -9.29 3.99
N MET A 55 -29.79 -8.59 4.24
CA MET A 55 -30.15 -8.13 5.58
C MET A 55 -30.22 -9.29 6.57
N ARG A 56 -30.82 -10.42 6.14
CA ARG A 56 -30.85 -11.67 6.91
C ARG A 56 -29.44 -12.20 7.15
N LEU A 57 -28.61 -12.28 6.12
CA LEU A 57 -27.21 -12.74 6.23
C LEU A 57 -26.37 -11.83 7.13
N CYS A 58 -26.58 -10.52 7.10
CA CYS A 58 -25.92 -9.58 8.00
C CYS A 58 -26.35 -9.79 9.46
N LYS A 59 -27.64 -10.04 9.72
CA LYS A 59 -28.13 -10.41 11.06
C LYS A 59 -27.49 -11.71 11.53
N GLU A 60 -27.41 -12.71 10.67
CA GLU A 60 -26.78 -14.01 10.96
C GLU A 60 -25.27 -13.90 11.18
N ALA A 61 -24.61 -13.00 10.44
CA ALA A 61 -23.21 -12.64 10.64
C ALA A 61 -22.98 -11.74 11.88
N GLY A 62 -24.00 -11.56 12.72
CA GLY A 62 -23.93 -10.84 13.98
C GLY A 62 -23.74 -9.33 13.81
N CYS A 63 -24.28 -8.71 12.77
CA CYS A 63 -24.31 -7.24 12.68
C CYS A 63 -25.14 -6.67 13.83
N ASP A 64 -24.64 -5.60 14.44
CA ASP A 64 -25.28 -4.96 15.58
C ASP A 64 -26.32 -3.95 15.07
N PHE A 65 -27.54 -4.42 14.80
CA PHE A 65 -28.63 -3.56 14.33
C PHE A 65 -29.19 -2.65 15.43
N ASP A 66 -28.80 -2.86 16.69
CA ASP A 66 -29.16 -1.97 17.79
C ASP A 66 -28.27 -0.72 17.79
N ASP A 67 -27.09 -0.76 17.14
CA ASP A 67 -26.31 0.43 16.84
C ASP A 67 -27.02 1.27 15.74
N PRO A 68 -27.43 2.51 16.05
CA PRO A 68 -28.18 3.34 15.11
C PRO A 68 -27.41 3.70 13.85
N PHE A 69 -26.07 3.70 13.87
CA PHE A 69 -25.24 3.93 12.68
C PHE A 69 -25.18 2.70 11.79
N VAL A 70 -25.09 1.51 12.39
CA VAL A 70 -25.19 0.27 11.63
C VAL A 70 -26.59 0.16 11.01
N ALA A 71 -27.66 0.41 11.75
CA ALA A 71 -29.01 0.45 11.19
C ALA A 71 -29.14 1.45 10.03
N LEU A 72 -28.63 2.67 10.20
CA LEU A 72 -28.64 3.71 9.16
C LEU A 72 -27.81 3.32 7.93
N LEU A 73 -26.66 2.66 8.10
CA LEU A 73 -25.86 2.12 6.99
C LEU A 73 -26.66 1.12 6.16
N HIS A 74 -27.39 0.25 6.85
CA HIS A 74 -28.28 -0.74 6.26
C HIS A 74 -29.44 -0.07 5.51
N GLU A 75 -30.05 0.98 6.07
CA GLU A 75 -31.09 1.78 5.44
C GLU A 75 -30.59 2.50 4.18
N ILE A 76 -29.47 3.21 4.26
CA ILE A 76 -28.83 3.91 3.12
C ILE A 76 -28.52 2.93 1.99
N GLY A 77 -28.06 1.71 2.30
CA GLY A 77 -27.78 0.67 1.31
C GLY A 77 -29.02 0.22 0.54
N VAL A 78 -30.13 0.04 1.24
CA VAL A 78 -31.42 -0.32 0.64
C VAL A 78 -31.93 0.80 -0.26
N ASP A 79 -31.93 2.04 0.25
CA ASP A 79 -32.58 3.17 -0.41
C ASP A 79 -31.80 3.69 -1.62
N HIS A 80 -30.48 3.86 -1.51
CA HIS A 80 -29.72 4.56 -2.55
C HIS A 80 -29.18 3.67 -3.66
N HIS A 81 -29.04 2.37 -3.40
CA HIS A 81 -28.34 1.50 -4.33
C HIS A 81 -29.17 0.31 -4.79
N SER A 82 -30.34 0.05 -4.18
CA SER A 82 -31.12 -1.17 -4.42
C SER A 82 -30.22 -2.41 -4.41
N ARG A 83 -29.17 -2.37 -3.56
CA ARG A 83 -27.99 -3.23 -3.64
C ARG A 83 -27.53 -3.59 -2.24
N PRO A 84 -26.59 -4.54 -2.16
CA PRO A 84 -26.16 -5.07 -0.89
C PRO A 84 -25.56 -3.98 0.04
N VAL A 85 -25.98 -3.95 1.30
CA VAL A 85 -25.48 -3.16 2.42
C VAL A 85 -23.98 -3.29 2.60
N ALA A 86 -23.40 -4.50 2.52
CA ALA A 86 -21.96 -4.69 2.64
C ALA A 86 -21.22 -3.84 1.61
N ARG A 87 -21.67 -3.86 0.36
CA ARG A 87 -21.07 -3.05 -0.72
C ARG A 87 -21.24 -1.56 -0.46
N THR A 88 -22.39 -1.15 0.03
CA THR A 88 -22.66 0.24 0.40
C THR A 88 -21.73 0.70 1.52
N ALA A 89 -21.58 -0.11 2.57
CA ALA A 89 -20.67 0.14 3.68
C ALA A 89 -19.22 0.33 3.20
N PHE A 90 -18.71 -0.58 2.36
CA PHE A 90 -17.37 -0.46 1.78
C PHE A 90 -17.21 0.80 0.92
N ARG A 91 -18.21 1.12 0.10
CA ARG A 91 -18.19 2.30 -0.76
C ARG A 91 -18.19 3.60 0.06
N ILE A 92 -19.03 3.69 1.09
CA ILE A 92 -19.06 4.88 1.94
C ILE A 92 -17.75 5.01 2.73
N MET A 93 -17.22 3.91 3.28
CA MET A 93 -15.91 3.91 3.94
C MET A 93 -14.80 4.38 2.98
N SER A 94 -14.77 3.80 1.78
CA SER A 94 -13.81 4.15 0.74
C SER A 94 -13.88 5.63 0.38
N ALA A 95 -15.08 6.16 0.10
CA ALA A 95 -15.28 7.56 -0.23
C ALA A 95 -14.85 8.50 0.93
N THR A 96 -15.20 8.14 2.16
CA THR A 96 -14.88 8.95 3.35
C THR A 96 -13.37 8.99 3.61
N LEU A 97 -12.70 7.84 3.58
CA LEU A 97 -11.25 7.77 3.77
C LEU A 97 -10.48 8.44 2.62
N SER A 98 -10.93 8.27 1.38
CA SER A 98 -10.33 8.93 0.21
C SER A 98 -10.47 10.46 0.28
N GLY A 99 -11.63 10.95 0.72
CA GLY A 99 -11.85 12.38 0.99
C GLY A 99 -10.88 12.92 2.05
N ALA A 100 -10.67 12.17 3.13
CA ALA A 100 -9.69 12.53 4.16
C ALA A 100 -8.25 12.56 3.61
N VAL A 101 -7.88 11.58 2.78
CA VAL A 101 -6.58 11.58 2.08
C VAL A 101 -6.42 12.81 1.19
N GLN A 102 -7.45 13.22 0.46
CA GLN A 102 -7.37 14.39 -0.40
C GLN A 102 -7.20 15.69 0.42
N ALA A 103 -7.87 15.79 1.56
CA ALA A 103 -7.65 16.87 2.51
C ALA A 103 -6.20 16.88 3.03
N THR A 104 -5.59 15.72 3.28
CA THR A 104 -4.18 15.64 3.72
C THR A 104 -3.18 16.08 2.65
N LYS A 105 -3.42 15.71 1.39
CA LYS A 105 -2.56 16.08 0.26
C LYS A 105 -2.54 17.60 0.02
N THR A 106 -3.70 18.25 0.05
CA THR A 106 -3.82 19.71 -0.18
C THR A 106 -3.24 20.53 0.98
N ALA A 107 -3.33 20.01 2.19
CA ALA A 107 -2.90 20.66 3.42
C ALA A 107 -1.36 20.76 3.60
N LYS A 108 -0.53 20.03 2.83
CA LYS A 108 0.95 19.92 3.01
C LYS A 108 1.40 19.39 4.39
N SER A 109 0.49 19.05 5.31
CA SER A 109 0.76 18.54 6.67
C SER A 109 -0.53 17.98 7.29
N THR A 110 -0.44 16.88 8.04
CA THR A 110 -1.54 16.33 8.86
C THR A 110 -2.09 17.32 9.87
N ARG A 111 -1.28 18.23 10.43
CA ARG A 111 -1.75 19.33 11.31
C ARG A 111 -2.64 20.34 10.59
N ARG A 112 -2.53 20.46 9.28
CA ARG A 112 -3.44 21.30 8.49
C ARG A 112 -4.70 20.53 8.08
N VAL A 113 -4.73 19.21 8.19
CA VAL A 113 -5.96 18.41 8.13
C VAL A 113 -6.76 18.66 9.39
N GLU A 114 -6.13 18.63 10.57
CA GLU A 114 -6.76 19.05 11.83
C GLU A 114 -7.39 20.44 11.65
N ARG A 115 -6.62 21.43 11.20
CA ARG A 115 -7.17 22.77 10.92
C ARG A 115 -8.21 22.80 9.80
N ALA A 116 -8.07 22.04 8.73
CA ALA A 116 -9.03 22.05 7.62
C ALA A 116 -10.35 21.39 8.03
N VAL A 117 -10.31 20.36 8.86
CA VAL A 117 -11.47 19.70 9.48
C VAL A 117 -12.10 20.64 10.50
N ASP A 118 -11.30 21.27 11.36
CA ASP A 118 -11.75 22.29 12.31
C ASP A 118 -12.38 23.51 11.58
N THR A 119 -11.77 23.97 10.48
CA THR A 119 -12.24 25.10 9.66
C THR A 119 -13.49 24.72 8.85
N ALA A 120 -13.66 23.44 8.50
CA ALA A 120 -14.86 22.94 7.85
C ALA A 120 -16.09 22.89 8.79
N GLY A 121 -15.96 23.28 10.07
CA GLY A 121 -17.06 23.29 11.03
C GLY A 121 -17.55 21.89 11.42
N VAL A 122 -16.75 20.88 11.09
CA VAL A 122 -16.99 19.48 11.40
C VAL A 122 -16.57 19.28 12.84
N GLY A 123 -17.47 19.49 13.80
CA GLY A 123 -17.20 19.66 15.24
C GLY A 123 -16.51 18.51 16.00
N ARG A 124 -15.89 17.53 15.32
CA ARG A 124 -14.98 16.55 15.94
C ARG A 124 -13.68 16.44 15.15
N PRO A 125 -12.52 16.41 15.85
CA PRO A 125 -11.23 16.26 15.20
C PRO A 125 -11.12 14.90 14.49
N TRP A 126 -10.43 14.88 13.35
CA TRP A 126 -10.09 13.65 12.64
C TRP A 126 -9.36 12.66 13.58
N PRO A 127 -9.64 11.33 13.52
CA PRO A 127 -8.99 10.35 14.38
C PRO A 127 -7.46 10.43 14.30
N THR A 128 -6.82 10.85 15.38
CA THR A 128 -5.35 11.05 15.43
C THR A 128 -4.61 9.74 15.63
N LYS A 129 -5.24 8.80 16.34
CA LYS A 129 -4.75 7.44 16.49
C LYS A 129 -5.59 6.51 15.65
N ILE A 130 -4.96 5.46 15.16
CA ILE A 130 -5.65 4.40 14.43
C ILE A 130 -6.72 3.70 15.29
N THR A 131 -6.54 3.64 16.61
CA THR A 131 -7.51 3.09 17.57
C THR A 131 -8.79 3.92 17.64
N ASP A 132 -8.69 5.22 17.38
CA ASP A 132 -9.86 6.10 17.35
C ASP A 132 -10.74 5.75 16.11
N LEU A 133 -10.11 5.25 15.04
CA LEU A 133 -10.79 4.81 13.82
C LEU A 133 -11.24 3.35 13.86
N LEU A 134 -10.38 2.44 14.35
CA LEU A 134 -10.63 0.99 14.33
C LEU A 134 -11.33 0.46 15.59
N GLY A 135 -11.56 1.32 16.58
CA GLY A 135 -12.06 0.94 17.89
C GLY A 135 -11.03 0.10 18.66
N ASP A 136 -11.53 -0.87 19.43
CA ASP A 136 -10.72 -1.73 20.30
C ASP A 136 -9.98 -2.86 19.54
N PHE A 137 -10.21 -3.00 18.24
CA PHE A 137 -9.56 -4.04 17.45
C PHE A 137 -8.08 -3.72 17.19
N PRO A 138 -7.16 -4.68 17.44
CA PRO A 138 -5.77 -4.52 17.02
C PRO A 138 -5.68 -4.35 15.50
N VAL A 139 -4.75 -3.50 15.04
CA VAL A 139 -4.48 -3.26 13.60
C VAL A 139 -4.26 -4.57 12.82
N GLU A 140 -3.58 -5.55 13.43
CA GLU A 140 -3.34 -6.85 12.81
C GLU A 140 -4.64 -7.59 12.52
N HIS A 141 -5.59 -7.54 13.45
CA HIS A 141 -6.89 -8.18 13.31
C HIS A 141 -7.68 -7.55 12.15
N TYR A 142 -7.76 -6.22 12.14
CA TYR A 142 -8.38 -5.47 11.05
C TYR A 142 -7.73 -5.81 9.70
N PHE A 143 -6.39 -5.81 9.64
CA PHE A 143 -5.67 -6.11 8.41
C PHE A 143 -5.94 -7.52 7.91
N LYS A 144 -5.92 -8.52 8.80
CA LYS A 144 -6.24 -9.92 8.45
C LYS A 144 -7.66 -10.05 7.92
N GLN A 145 -8.62 -9.38 8.53
CA GLN A 145 -9.99 -9.41 8.05
C GLN A 145 -10.14 -8.71 6.68
N MET A 146 -9.41 -7.60 6.46
CA MET A 146 -9.35 -6.97 5.14
C MET A 146 -8.72 -7.87 4.07
N GLU A 147 -7.74 -8.71 4.41
CA GLU A 147 -7.22 -9.72 3.49
C GLU A 147 -8.31 -10.73 3.11
N VAL A 148 -9.12 -11.19 4.05
CA VAL A 148 -10.25 -12.09 3.75
C VAL A 148 -11.25 -11.41 2.81
N TRP A 149 -11.59 -10.15 3.06
CA TRP A 149 -12.46 -9.38 2.16
C TRP A 149 -11.87 -9.24 0.75
N ILE A 150 -10.57 -8.98 0.63
CA ILE A 150 -9.90 -8.89 -0.68
C ILE A 150 -9.92 -10.21 -1.43
N VAL A 151 -9.67 -11.33 -0.73
CA VAL A 151 -9.67 -12.66 -1.32
C VAL A 151 -11.08 -13.08 -1.75
N ALA A 152 -12.07 -12.86 -0.89
CA ALA A 152 -13.46 -13.13 -1.21
C ALA A 152 -13.94 -12.33 -2.44
N TRP A 153 -13.30 -11.20 -2.75
CA TRP A 153 -13.79 -10.20 -3.71
C TRP A 153 -12.75 -9.70 -4.71
N ALA A 154 -12.14 -10.62 -5.45
CA ALA A 154 -11.05 -10.34 -6.39
C ALA A 154 -11.38 -9.37 -7.58
N GLY A 155 -12.60 -8.85 -7.69
CA GLY A 155 -13.04 -7.95 -8.77
C GLY A 155 -13.51 -6.56 -8.35
N TYR A 156 -13.39 -6.18 -7.07
CA TYR A 156 -13.88 -4.90 -6.56
C TYR A 156 -12.76 -4.07 -5.97
N SER A 157 -12.77 -2.77 -6.25
CA SER A 157 -11.68 -1.86 -5.87
C SER A 157 -11.86 -1.20 -4.48
N ASP A 158 -13.05 -1.23 -3.90
CA ASP A 158 -13.33 -0.52 -2.63
C ASP A 158 -12.42 -0.98 -1.47
N PRO A 159 -12.18 -2.30 -1.23
CA PRO A 159 -11.23 -2.75 -0.21
C PRO A 159 -9.80 -2.21 -0.41
N TYR A 160 -9.36 -2.07 -1.66
CA TYR A 160 -8.04 -1.53 -2.01
C TYR A 160 -7.96 -0.04 -1.76
N CYS A 161 -9.04 0.69 -2.06
CA CYS A 161 -9.12 2.11 -1.75
C CYS A 161 -9.09 2.36 -0.24
N ILE A 162 -9.77 1.53 0.55
CA ILE A 162 -9.72 1.56 2.02
C ILE A 162 -8.29 1.29 2.50
N LEU A 163 -7.66 0.18 2.09
CA LEU A 163 -6.28 -0.14 2.49
C LEU A 163 -5.28 0.92 2.06
N GLY A 164 -5.38 1.43 0.83
CA GLY A 164 -4.52 2.50 0.34
C GLY A 164 -4.70 3.79 1.15
N SER A 165 -5.95 4.16 1.44
CA SER A 165 -6.22 5.35 2.25
C SER A 165 -5.68 5.21 3.67
N LEU A 166 -5.85 4.04 4.29
CA LEU A 166 -5.27 3.73 5.59
C LEU A 166 -3.74 3.70 5.56
N ALA A 167 -3.11 3.26 4.47
CA ALA A 167 -1.67 3.30 4.30
C ALA A 167 -1.12 4.73 4.13
N ILE A 168 -1.91 5.65 3.59
CA ILE A 168 -1.54 7.07 3.52
C ILE A 168 -1.71 7.76 4.87
N LEU A 169 -2.82 7.47 5.56
CA LEU A 169 -3.17 8.10 6.84
C LEU A 169 -2.32 7.55 8.00
N TYR A 170 -2.06 6.24 8.00
CA TYR A 170 -1.36 5.50 9.06
C TYR A 170 -0.26 4.59 8.48
N PRO A 171 0.77 5.18 7.83
CA PRO A 171 1.77 4.43 7.07
C PRO A 171 2.52 3.36 7.87
N HIS A 172 2.85 3.61 9.14
CA HIS A 172 3.65 2.68 9.97
C HIS A 172 2.90 1.42 10.33
N GLN A 173 1.58 1.56 10.40
CA GLN A 173 0.67 0.51 10.76
C GLN A 173 0.36 -0.39 9.55
N PHE A 174 0.21 0.19 8.35
CA PHE A 174 -0.28 -0.56 7.18
C PHE A 174 0.76 -0.88 6.10
N LEU A 175 1.70 0.01 5.77
CA LEU A 175 2.57 -0.19 4.59
C LEU A 175 3.40 -1.47 4.70
N ALA A 176 4.03 -1.69 5.85
CA ALA A 176 4.82 -2.89 6.09
C ALA A 176 3.97 -4.16 6.19
N ARG A 177 2.66 -4.08 6.41
CA ARG A 177 1.75 -5.24 6.38
C ARG A 177 1.35 -5.56 4.96
N ILE A 178 0.93 -4.53 4.22
CA ILE A 178 0.58 -4.63 2.81
C ILE A 178 1.76 -5.20 2.00
N ALA A 179 2.96 -4.65 2.19
CA ALA A 179 4.16 -5.05 1.44
C ALA A 179 4.50 -6.54 1.56
N TYR A 180 4.11 -7.19 2.66
CA TYR A 180 4.41 -8.61 2.94
C TYR A 180 3.18 -9.50 2.78
N SER A 181 2.03 -8.94 2.39
CA SER A 181 0.81 -9.71 2.17
C SER A 181 0.81 -10.30 0.76
N THR A 182 0.96 -11.63 0.69
CA THR A 182 0.75 -12.40 -0.54
C THR A 182 -0.67 -12.24 -1.10
N ASN A 183 -1.67 -12.15 -0.22
CA ASN A 183 -3.06 -12.03 -0.65
C ASN A 183 -3.31 -10.69 -1.33
N VAL A 184 -2.86 -9.58 -0.72
CA VAL A 184 -3.03 -8.24 -1.28
C VAL A 184 -2.26 -8.09 -2.58
N SER A 185 -1.03 -8.62 -2.69
CA SER A 185 -0.25 -8.52 -3.93
C SER A 185 -0.87 -9.29 -5.10
N VAL A 186 -1.20 -10.56 -4.89
CA VAL A 186 -1.84 -11.40 -5.91
C VAL A 186 -3.15 -10.78 -6.36
N HIS A 187 -4.00 -10.37 -5.41
CA HIS A 187 -5.31 -9.83 -5.75
C HIS A 187 -5.22 -8.42 -6.35
N THR A 188 -4.14 -7.67 -6.13
CA THR A 188 -3.89 -6.41 -6.87
C THR A 188 -3.77 -6.68 -8.38
N VAL A 189 -3.12 -7.79 -8.77
CA VAL A 189 -3.06 -8.20 -10.18
C VAL A 189 -4.43 -8.60 -10.69
N VAL A 190 -5.19 -9.38 -9.90
CA VAL A 190 -6.51 -9.86 -10.29
C VAL A 190 -7.47 -8.69 -10.55
N VAL A 191 -7.51 -7.68 -9.67
CA VAL A 191 -8.40 -6.52 -9.87
C VAL A 191 -7.99 -5.67 -11.07
N LEU A 192 -6.69 -5.49 -11.32
CA LEU A 192 -6.21 -4.77 -12.51
C LEU A 192 -6.56 -5.52 -13.80
N ASN A 193 -6.41 -6.84 -13.80
CA ASN A 193 -6.81 -7.67 -14.93
C ASN A 193 -8.33 -7.66 -15.13
N PHE A 194 -9.12 -7.71 -14.05
CA PHE A 194 -10.56 -7.59 -14.11
C PHE A 194 -11.01 -6.26 -14.74
N ILE A 195 -10.39 -5.14 -14.35
CA ILE A 195 -10.68 -3.82 -14.94
C ILE A 195 -10.34 -3.81 -16.43
N LYS A 196 -9.18 -4.36 -16.82
CA LYS A 196 -8.79 -4.51 -18.22
C LYS A 196 -9.82 -5.33 -19.01
N GLU A 197 -10.19 -6.50 -18.51
CA GLU A 197 -11.16 -7.39 -19.18
C GLU A 197 -12.53 -6.74 -19.32
N CYS A 198 -13.02 -6.07 -18.29
CA CYS A 198 -14.27 -5.33 -18.35
C CYS A 198 -14.20 -4.18 -19.37
N SER A 199 -13.04 -3.52 -19.48
CA SER A 199 -12.77 -2.50 -20.49
C SER A 199 -12.87 -3.09 -21.89
N LEU A 200 -12.09 -4.13 -22.20
CA LEU A 200 -12.03 -4.75 -23.52
C LEU A 200 -13.37 -5.33 -23.98
N LYS A 201 -14.16 -5.85 -23.05
CA LYS A 201 -15.47 -6.45 -23.31
C LYS A 201 -16.65 -5.47 -23.19
N ASN A 202 -16.39 -4.18 -22.90
CA ASN A 202 -17.41 -3.16 -22.64
C ASN A 202 -18.47 -3.60 -21.62
N LEU A 203 -18.07 -4.32 -20.57
CA LEU A 203 -18.98 -4.83 -19.54
C LEU A 203 -19.42 -3.77 -18.52
N LYS A 204 -18.73 -2.63 -18.49
CA LYS A 204 -18.99 -1.49 -17.60
C LYS A 204 -18.81 -0.20 -18.39
N SER A 205 -19.46 0.87 -17.93
CA SER A 205 -19.23 2.21 -18.46
C SER A 205 -17.78 2.65 -18.21
N GLY A 206 -17.21 3.48 -19.08
CA GLY A 206 -15.87 4.05 -18.85
C GLY A 206 -15.75 4.79 -17.51
N GLY A 207 -16.82 5.45 -17.06
CA GLY A 207 -16.88 6.10 -15.75
C GLY A 207 -16.77 5.14 -14.56
N ASP A 208 -17.48 4.01 -14.61
CA ASP A 208 -17.38 2.98 -13.59
C ASP A 208 -15.98 2.36 -13.58
N LEU A 209 -15.43 2.06 -14.76
CA LEU A 209 -14.07 1.52 -14.89
C LEU A 209 -13.01 2.48 -14.37
N LEU A 210 -13.12 3.77 -14.69
CA LEU A 210 -12.19 4.78 -14.20
C LEU A 210 -12.27 4.92 -12.69
N THR A 211 -13.47 4.84 -12.11
CA THR A 211 -13.67 4.87 -10.65
C THR A 211 -13.01 3.66 -9.99
N GLU A 212 -13.21 2.46 -10.54
CA GLU A 212 -12.60 1.22 -10.02
C GLU A 212 -11.07 1.24 -10.14
N LEU A 213 -10.56 1.76 -11.26
CA LEU A 213 -9.13 1.96 -11.47
C LEU A 213 -8.58 2.98 -10.47
N ALA A 214 -9.25 4.12 -10.30
CA ALA A 214 -8.84 5.17 -9.36
C ALA A 214 -8.75 4.64 -7.92
N SER A 215 -9.75 3.88 -7.48
CA SER A 215 -9.79 3.22 -6.17
C SER A 215 -8.62 2.24 -5.98
N THR A 216 -8.31 1.43 -7.00
CA THR A 216 -7.14 0.53 -6.95
C THR A 216 -5.83 1.31 -6.93
N MET A 217 -5.75 2.41 -7.69
CA MET A 217 -4.57 3.26 -7.76
C MET A 217 -4.27 3.98 -6.45
N HIS A 218 -5.22 4.14 -5.52
CA HIS A 218 -4.92 4.63 -4.18
C HIS A 218 -3.95 3.71 -3.46
N LEU A 219 -4.16 2.39 -3.50
CA LEU A 219 -3.22 1.43 -2.91
C LEU A 219 -1.85 1.51 -3.58
N VAL A 220 -1.82 1.48 -4.92
CA VAL A 220 -0.56 1.50 -5.68
C VAL A 220 0.22 2.79 -5.44
N ASP A 221 -0.44 3.95 -5.42
CA ASP A 221 0.18 5.24 -5.08
C ASP A 221 0.74 5.22 -3.65
N SER A 222 0.02 4.63 -2.71
CA SER A 222 0.49 4.47 -1.32
C SER A 222 1.75 3.63 -1.23
N LEU A 223 1.80 2.53 -1.99
CA LEU A 223 2.97 1.65 -2.03
C LEU A 223 4.16 2.34 -2.70
N LEU A 224 3.94 3.01 -3.84
CA LEU A 224 4.98 3.74 -4.57
C LEU A 224 5.60 4.87 -3.76
N ASN A 225 4.81 5.57 -2.94
CA ASN A 225 5.30 6.71 -2.15
C ASN A 225 5.76 6.30 -0.75
N GLY A 226 5.26 5.16 -0.23
CA GLY A 226 5.48 4.74 1.15
C GLY A 226 6.53 3.64 1.31
N LEU A 227 6.75 2.82 0.28
CA LEU A 227 7.74 1.75 0.30
C LEU A 227 9.01 2.16 -0.42
N SER A 228 10.13 1.59 0.01
CA SER A 228 11.33 1.61 -0.80
C SER A 228 11.18 0.66 -1.99
N GLU A 229 11.96 0.89 -3.04
CA GLU A 229 11.91 0.06 -4.25
C GLU A 229 12.15 -1.43 -3.96
N PRO A 230 13.12 -1.87 -3.12
CA PRO A 230 13.27 -3.28 -2.75
C PRO A 230 12.03 -3.90 -2.09
N LEU A 231 11.33 -3.15 -1.22
CA LEU A 231 10.10 -3.63 -0.58
C LEU A 231 8.92 -3.66 -1.55
N LEU A 232 8.84 -2.69 -2.46
CA LEU A 232 7.84 -2.69 -3.53
C LEU A 232 8.05 -3.89 -4.48
N ILE A 233 9.31 -4.19 -4.79
CA ILE A 233 9.69 -5.38 -5.55
C ILE A 233 9.30 -6.63 -4.77
N GLN A 234 9.62 -6.72 -3.48
CA GLN A 234 9.26 -7.86 -2.65
C GLN A 234 7.75 -8.11 -2.62
N PHE A 235 6.95 -7.05 -2.51
CA PHE A 235 5.49 -7.12 -2.60
C PHE A 235 5.03 -7.85 -3.87
N ILE A 236 5.77 -7.72 -4.97
CA ILE A 236 5.39 -8.18 -6.30
C ILE A 236 6.13 -9.44 -6.73
N GLN A 237 7.25 -9.77 -6.11
CA GLN A 237 7.99 -11.01 -6.35
C GLN A 237 7.21 -12.25 -5.94
N VAL A 238 6.17 -12.08 -5.13
CA VAL A 238 5.28 -13.18 -4.75
C VAL A 238 4.62 -13.75 -6.01
N LYS A 239 5.17 -14.88 -6.51
CA LYS A 239 4.72 -15.68 -7.67
C LYS A 239 5.16 -15.22 -9.08
N GLY A 240 6.20 -14.39 -9.22
CA GLY A 240 6.74 -14.07 -10.56
C GLY A 240 5.83 -13.19 -11.43
N ILE A 241 4.86 -12.50 -10.83
CA ILE A 241 3.85 -11.64 -11.47
C ILE A 241 4.37 -10.30 -11.99
N VAL A 242 5.68 -10.02 -11.87
CA VAL A 242 6.27 -8.72 -12.24
C VAL A 242 6.06 -8.42 -13.74
N ALA A 243 6.27 -9.41 -14.60
CA ALA A 243 6.07 -9.26 -16.05
C ALA A 243 4.59 -9.00 -16.39
N GLU A 244 3.67 -9.73 -15.74
CA GLU A 244 2.22 -9.56 -15.92
C GLU A 244 1.77 -8.15 -15.52
N ILE A 245 2.23 -7.62 -14.39
CA ILE A 245 1.91 -6.26 -13.96
C ILE A 245 2.43 -5.23 -14.95
N THR A 246 3.63 -5.43 -15.50
CA THR A 246 4.22 -4.53 -16.49
C THR A 246 3.33 -4.45 -17.74
N ILE A 247 2.88 -5.61 -18.24
CA ILE A 247 1.96 -5.71 -19.37
C ILE A 247 0.60 -5.09 -19.03
N LEU A 248 0.02 -5.42 -17.88
CA LEU A 248 -1.26 -4.88 -17.41
C LEU A 248 -1.24 -3.36 -17.29
N CYS A 249 -0.18 -2.77 -16.74
CA CYS A 249 -0.05 -1.32 -16.66
C CYS A 249 -0.02 -0.69 -18.05
N SER A 250 0.73 -1.28 -18.98
CA SER A 250 0.81 -0.83 -20.37
C SER A 250 -0.54 -0.92 -21.09
N ASP A 251 -1.31 -1.98 -20.86
CA ASP A 251 -2.63 -2.15 -21.48
C ASP A 251 -3.65 -1.19 -20.88
N LEU A 252 -3.71 -1.05 -19.56
CA LEU A 252 -4.60 -0.10 -18.89
C LEU A 252 -4.30 1.34 -19.31
N LEU A 253 -3.04 1.71 -19.53
CA LEU A 253 -2.66 3.03 -20.05
C LEU A 253 -3.27 3.36 -21.42
N LYS A 254 -3.53 2.36 -22.26
CA LYS A 254 -4.20 2.53 -23.56
C LYS A 254 -5.71 2.71 -23.39
N GLU A 255 -6.28 2.13 -22.33
CA GLU A 255 -7.71 2.18 -22.03
C GLU A 255 -8.13 3.47 -21.29
N VAL A 256 -7.26 4.10 -20.50
CA VAL A 256 -7.63 5.31 -19.73
C VAL A 256 -8.25 6.43 -20.60
N PRO A 257 -7.69 6.78 -21.79
CA PRO A 257 -8.31 7.79 -22.65
C PRO A 257 -9.72 7.41 -23.11
N ARG A 258 -9.97 6.12 -23.37
CA ARG A 258 -11.28 5.59 -23.76
C ARG A 258 -12.27 5.65 -22.60
N MET A 259 -11.83 5.25 -21.40
CA MET A 259 -12.63 5.36 -20.18
C MET A 259 -13.04 6.82 -19.91
N LEU A 260 -12.15 7.78 -20.19
CA LEU A 260 -12.43 9.20 -20.09
C LEU A 260 -13.37 9.71 -21.20
N SER A 261 -13.23 9.24 -22.44
CA SER A 261 -14.10 9.66 -23.54
C SER A 261 -15.55 9.21 -23.37
N ASP A 262 -15.77 8.03 -22.79
CA ASP A 262 -17.11 7.48 -22.52
C ASP A 262 -17.91 8.31 -21.51
N LEU A 263 -17.22 9.14 -20.72
CA LEU A 263 -17.87 10.09 -19.84
C LEU A 263 -18.47 11.26 -20.66
N GLY A 264 -17.89 11.69 -21.78
CA GLY A 264 -18.33 12.92 -22.45
C GLY A 264 -17.86 14.18 -21.69
N PRO A 265 -18.37 15.38 -22.00
CA PRO A 265 -17.85 16.64 -21.45
C PRO A 265 -18.24 16.81 -19.98
N PHE A 266 -17.44 16.26 -19.07
CA PHE A 266 -17.67 16.32 -17.62
C PHE A 266 -16.70 17.28 -16.91
N PRO A 267 -17.02 17.71 -15.67
CA PRO A 267 -16.22 18.67 -14.92
C PRO A 267 -14.82 18.12 -14.60
N GLY A 268 -13.82 19.02 -14.61
CA GLY A 268 -12.38 18.71 -14.59
C GLY A 268 -11.84 17.84 -13.45
N TRP A 269 -12.66 17.41 -12.47
CA TRP A 269 -12.23 16.45 -11.46
C TRP A 269 -12.00 15.04 -12.04
N ARG A 270 -12.79 14.61 -13.04
CA ARG A 270 -12.59 13.30 -13.72
C ARG A 270 -11.30 13.29 -14.55
N GLU A 271 -10.96 14.41 -15.18
CA GLU A 271 -9.68 14.58 -15.87
C GLU A 271 -8.50 14.45 -14.91
N ASN A 272 -8.62 15.05 -13.71
CA ASN A 272 -7.61 14.91 -12.65
C ASN A 272 -7.48 13.46 -12.17
N GLU A 273 -8.58 12.70 -12.09
CA GLU A 273 -8.54 11.27 -11.75
C GLU A 273 -7.84 10.44 -12.85
N ALA A 274 -8.19 10.66 -14.12
CA ALA A 274 -7.57 9.98 -15.25
C ALA A 274 -6.07 10.29 -15.36
N ASP A 275 -5.67 11.55 -15.18
CA ASP A 275 -4.27 11.97 -15.13
C ASP A 275 -3.53 11.30 -13.96
N ARG A 276 -4.14 11.27 -12.76
CA ARG A 276 -3.59 10.56 -11.60
C ARG A 276 -3.40 9.07 -11.89
N CYS A 277 -4.42 8.39 -12.41
CA CYS A 277 -4.32 6.98 -12.79
C CYS A 277 -3.20 6.75 -13.81
N THR A 278 -3.12 7.60 -14.84
CA THR A 278 -2.06 7.54 -15.86
C THR A 278 -0.67 7.67 -15.24
N LYS A 279 -0.46 8.66 -14.36
CA LYS A 279 0.82 8.87 -13.67
C LYS A 279 1.18 7.69 -12.76
N THR A 280 0.23 7.17 -12.00
CA THR A 280 0.45 6.01 -11.12
C THR A 280 0.79 4.76 -11.92
N LEU A 281 0.04 4.45 -12.98
CA LEU A 281 0.31 3.31 -13.87
C LEU A 281 1.69 3.44 -14.55
N LEU A 282 2.05 4.63 -15.04
CA LEU A 282 3.37 4.88 -15.61
C LEU A 282 4.50 4.64 -14.60
N ARG A 283 4.38 5.18 -13.38
CA ARG A 283 5.38 4.99 -12.31
C ARG A 283 5.48 3.52 -11.90
N PHE A 284 4.33 2.85 -11.75
CA PHE A 284 4.27 1.47 -11.30
C PHE A 284 4.85 0.52 -12.36
N GLY A 285 4.32 0.57 -13.58
CA GLY A 285 4.77 -0.28 -14.68
C GLY A 285 6.23 -0.04 -15.07
N SER A 286 6.71 1.21 -15.07
CA SER A 286 8.12 1.51 -15.36
C SER A 286 9.07 1.01 -14.27
N THR A 287 8.64 1.05 -13.01
CA THR A 287 9.41 0.46 -11.89
C THR A 287 9.49 -1.05 -12.03
N MET A 288 8.38 -1.72 -12.37
CA MET A 288 8.38 -3.16 -12.61
C MET A 288 9.27 -3.55 -13.79
N HIS A 289 9.13 -2.86 -14.92
CA HIS A 289 9.98 -3.09 -16.09
C HIS A 289 11.47 -2.84 -15.81
N ALA A 290 11.80 -1.80 -15.03
CA ALA A 290 13.19 -1.51 -14.69
C ALA A 290 13.78 -2.63 -13.83
N TYR A 291 12.96 -3.21 -12.95
CA TYR A 291 13.37 -4.27 -12.06
C TYR A 291 13.59 -5.61 -12.77
N THR A 292 12.75 -5.98 -13.74
CA THR A 292 12.92 -7.27 -14.46
C THR A 292 14.25 -7.33 -15.21
N GLY A 293 14.84 -6.19 -15.56
CA GLY A 293 16.07 -6.14 -16.34
C GLY A 293 15.91 -6.68 -17.76
N MET A 294 14.68 -7.04 -18.16
CA MET A 294 14.39 -7.59 -19.47
C MET A 294 14.70 -6.55 -20.55
N ALA A 295 15.28 -7.01 -21.65
CA ALA A 295 15.47 -6.16 -22.81
C ALA A 295 14.11 -5.81 -23.43
N ASP A 296 14.03 -4.66 -24.10
CA ASP A 296 12.76 -4.14 -24.64
C ASP A 296 12.11 -5.10 -25.66
N ASP A 297 12.91 -5.97 -26.28
CA ASP A 297 12.52 -6.98 -27.26
C ASP A 297 12.12 -8.33 -26.64
N GLN A 298 12.42 -8.55 -25.35
CA GLN A 298 12.13 -9.80 -24.64
C GLN A 298 10.68 -9.93 -24.13
N PHE A 299 9.87 -8.87 -24.24
CA PHE A 299 8.43 -8.99 -24.04
C PHE A 299 7.78 -9.48 -25.34
N ASP A 300 7.94 -10.78 -25.63
CA ASP A 300 7.42 -11.56 -26.77
C ASP A 300 6.24 -10.92 -27.54
N GLY A 301 6.54 -10.00 -28.46
CA GLY A 301 5.54 -9.36 -29.33
C GLY A 301 4.61 -8.32 -28.67
N VAL A 302 4.70 -8.07 -27.37
CA VAL A 302 3.87 -7.08 -26.67
C VAL A 302 4.54 -5.71 -26.71
N LYS A 303 3.98 -4.80 -27.51
CA LYS A 303 4.40 -3.39 -27.52
C LYS A 303 3.96 -2.70 -26.23
N LEU A 304 4.92 -2.53 -25.31
CA LEU A 304 4.77 -1.74 -24.10
C LEU A 304 4.61 -0.24 -24.42
N ASP A 305 3.91 0.51 -23.55
CA ASP A 305 3.74 1.96 -23.70
C ASP A 305 5.11 2.67 -23.71
N ARG A 306 5.36 3.47 -24.75
CA ARG A 306 6.64 4.18 -24.96
C ARG A 306 7.00 5.13 -23.82
N ARG A 307 6.02 5.74 -23.14
CA ARG A 307 6.28 6.60 -21.97
C ARG A 307 6.79 5.76 -20.80
N MET A 308 6.20 4.59 -20.60
CA MET A 308 6.63 3.64 -19.57
C MET A 308 8.06 3.12 -19.85
N LEU A 309 8.36 2.73 -21.08
CA LEU A 309 9.71 2.33 -21.50
C LEU A 309 10.73 3.46 -21.28
N ARG A 310 10.42 4.69 -21.71
CA ARG A 310 11.29 5.85 -21.47
C ARG A 310 11.55 6.08 -19.98
N MET A 311 10.52 6.02 -19.14
CA MET A 311 10.68 6.14 -17.69
C MET A 311 11.52 5.00 -17.09
N SER A 312 11.31 3.78 -17.57
CA SER A 312 12.06 2.60 -17.12
C SER A 312 13.54 2.67 -17.53
N HIS A 313 13.83 3.04 -18.78
CA HIS A 313 15.19 3.29 -19.26
C HIS A 313 15.86 4.40 -18.51
N ALA A 314 15.16 5.53 -18.33
CA ALA A 314 15.65 6.60 -17.49
C ALA A 314 16.02 6.03 -16.13
N LYS A 315 15.12 5.27 -15.49
CA LYS A 315 15.35 4.62 -14.18
C LYS A 315 16.56 3.68 -14.17
N ARG A 316 16.71 2.80 -15.16
CA ARG A 316 17.88 1.91 -15.32
C ARG A 316 19.16 2.71 -15.52
N GLN A 317 19.12 3.74 -16.36
CA GLN A 317 20.22 4.69 -16.54
C GLN A 317 20.50 5.50 -15.27
N ARG A 318 19.50 5.75 -14.42
CA ARG A 318 19.73 6.38 -13.11
C ARG A 318 20.42 5.42 -12.14
N ALA A 319 20.00 4.16 -12.18
CA ALA A 319 20.58 3.10 -11.38
C ALA A 319 22.02 2.74 -11.82
N SER A 320 22.34 2.91 -13.11
CA SER A 320 23.70 2.69 -13.66
C SER A 320 24.56 3.96 -13.67
N GLY A 321 23.94 5.14 -13.75
CA GLY A 321 24.57 6.46 -13.79
C GLY A 321 24.88 6.98 -12.40
N THR A 322 26.17 6.97 -12.05
CA THR A 322 26.67 7.41 -10.75
C THR A 322 26.27 8.85 -10.35
N ILE A 323 26.14 9.77 -11.32
CA ILE A 323 25.70 11.15 -11.07
C ILE A 323 24.18 11.22 -10.88
N THR A 324 23.41 10.50 -11.70
CA THR A 324 21.95 10.50 -11.59
C THR A 324 21.48 9.92 -10.25
N GLY A 325 22.17 8.88 -9.77
CA GLY A 325 21.93 8.32 -8.43
C GLY A 325 22.11 9.35 -7.32
N ALA A 326 22.94 10.37 -7.51
CA ALA A 326 23.10 11.48 -6.58
C ALA A 326 21.87 12.41 -6.56
N PHE A 327 21.32 12.75 -7.73
CA PHE A 327 20.09 13.54 -7.81
C PHE A 327 18.89 12.79 -7.25
N ASP A 328 18.74 11.51 -7.61
CA ASP A 328 17.68 10.67 -7.07
C ASP A 328 17.80 10.51 -5.55
N ALA A 329 19.03 10.48 -5.00
CA ALA A 329 19.25 10.51 -3.56
C ALA A 329 18.75 11.82 -2.93
N PHE A 330 18.92 12.98 -3.59
CA PHE A 330 18.33 14.24 -3.13
C PHE A 330 16.80 14.23 -3.17
N CYS A 331 16.20 13.75 -4.26
CA CYS A 331 14.76 13.59 -4.37
C CYS A 331 14.22 12.65 -3.30
N SER A 332 14.85 11.49 -3.11
CA SER A 332 14.49 10.51 -2.09
C SER A 332 14.58 11.10 -0.68
N LEU A 333 15.66 11.83 -0.35
CA LEU A 333 15.78 12.53 0.93
C LEU A 333 14.69 13.58 1.14
N ALA A 334 14.29 14.29 0.08
CA ALA A 334 13.23 15.29 0.12
C ALA A 334 11.83 14.65 0.27
N GLU A 335 11.60 13.51 -0.36
CA GLU A 335 10.35 12.75 -0.33
C GLU A 335 10.18 11.96 0.96
N TRP A 336 11.26 11.43 1.53
CA TRP A 336 11.25 10.67 2.77
C TRP A 336 10.90 11.57 3.96
N GLN A 337 9.61 11.77 4.22
CA GLN A 337 9.07 12.49 5.37
C GLN A 337 9.15 11.65 6.66
N ARG A 338 10.30 11.01 6.92
CA ARG A 338 10.52 10.15 8.09
C ARG A 338 11.85 10.44 8.77
N CYS A 339 11.98 9.99 10.02
CA CYS A 339 13.25 10.04 10.75
C CYS A 339 14.30 9.15 10.07
N PHE A 340 15.51 9.67 9.91
CA PHE A 340 16.64 8.95 9.31
C PHE A 340 17.54 8.24 10.32
N ALA A 341 17.13 8.20 11.59
CA ALA A 341 17.84 7.41 12.59
C ALA A 341 17.54 5.92 12.41
N PRO A 342 18.56 5.07 12.31
CA PRO A 342 18.36 3.62 12.23
C PRO A 342 17.55 3.09 13.42
N GLY A 343 16.56 2.25 13.16
CA GLY A 343 15.65 1.70 14.18
C GLY A 343 14.60 2.66 14.72
N CYS A 344 14.56 3.91 14.23
CA CYS A 344 13.53 4.85 14.64
C CYS A 344 12.19 4.51 13.98
N THR A 345 11.25 4.02 14.78
CA THR A 345 9.86 3.74 14.36
C THR A 345 8.98 4.99 14.28
N SER A 346 9.51 6.15 14.67
CA SER A 346 8.87 7.46 14.45
C SER A 346 8.98 7.87 12.99
N VAL A 347 8.44 7.04 12.12
CA VAL A 347 8.13 7.43 10.77
C VAL A 347 6.88 8.34 10.91
N VAL A 348 6.79 9.43 10.15
CA VAL A 348 5.69 10.43 10.14
C VAL A 348 4.92 10.64 11.47
N ALA A 349 5.59 11.08 12.54
CA ALA A 349 4.83 11.63 13.67
C ALA A 349 4.34 13.03 13.26
N ALA A 350 3.12 13.43 13.64
CA ALA A 350 2.53 14.74 13.38
C ALA A 350 3.37 15.96 13.85
N ALA A 351 4.55 15.75 14.41
CA ALA A 351 5.54 16.76 14.75
C ALA A 351 6.42 17.13 13.55
N ALA A 352 6.76 18.42 13.44
CA ALA A 352 7.70 18.88 12.44
C ALA A 352 9.06 18.21 12.65
N LEU A 353 9.52 17.43 11.67
CA LEU A 353 10.83 16.79 11.71
C LEU A 353 11.94 17.86 11.67
N LEU A 354 12.95 17.68 12.52
CA LEU A 354 14.15 18.49 12.56
C LEU A 354 15.01 18.21 11.32
N LYS A 355 15.33 19.26 10.57
CA LYS A 355 16.31 19.18 9.48
C LYS A 355 17.71 19.21 10.08
N CYS A 356 18.62 18.42 9.51
CA CYS A 356 20.03 18.57 9.86
C CYS A 356 20.52 19.99 9.52
N ALA A 357 21.02 20.72 10.51
CA ALA A 357 21.50 22.10 10.33
C ALA A 357 22.65 22.25 9.32
N ASN A 358 23.39 21.18 9.02
CA ASN A 358 24.55 21.26 8.12
C ASN A 358 24.19 20.98 6.65
N CYS A 359 23.49 19.88 6.33
CA CYS A 359 23.10 19.58 4.95
C CYS A 359 21.70 20.09 4.58
N GLY A 360 20.82 20.31 5.57
CA GLY A 360 19.43 20.71 5.37
C GLY A 360 18.53 19.65 4.72
N ARG A 361 19.06 18.46 4.40
CA ARG A 361 18.36 17.41 3.64
C ARG A 361 17.74 16.33 4.51
N VAL A 362 18.51 15.80 5.45
CA VAL A 362 18.09 14.65 6.25
C VAL A 362 17.21 15.10 7.41
N LEU A 363 16.12 14.36 7.65
CA LEU A 363 15.10 14.66 8.66
C LEU A 363 15.22 13.74 9.88
N TYR A 364 14.97 14.28 11.07
CA TYR A 364 15.02 13.57 12.35
C TYR A 364 13.83 13.94 13.23
N CYS A 365 13.27 12.99 14.00
CA CYS A 365 12.20 13.31 14.94
C CYS A 365 12.71 14.01 16.22
N SER A 366 14.00 13.88 16.53
CA SER A 366 14.63 14.46 17.72
C SER A 366 16.13 14.71 17.51
N THR A 367 16.72 15.55 18.36
CA THR A 367 18.17 15.76 18.39
C THR A 367 18.93 14.49 18.81
N THR A 368 18.30 13.62 19.61
CA THR A 368 18.85 12.33 20.03
C THR A 368 19.01 11.41 18.83
N CYS A 369 17.95 11.24 18.04
CA CYS A 369 17.98 10.47 16.79
C CYS A 369 19.01 11.02 15.80
N GLN A 370 19.15 12.35 15.70
CA GLN A 370 20.20 12.95 14.87
C GLN A 370 21.61 12.56 15.36
N LYS A 371 21.88 12.58 16.68
CA LYS A 371 23.18 12.21 17.25
C LYS A 371 23.51 10.73 17.04
N GLU A 372 22.52 9.86 17.22
CA GLU A 372 22.65 8.41 16.98
C GLU A 372 22.98 8.13 15.52
N ALA A 373 22.20 8.69 14.60
CA ALA A 373 22.44 8.56 13.16
C ALA A 373 23.79 9.14 12.72
N TRP A 374 24.29 10.18 13.41
CA TRP A 374 25.53 10.87 13.03
C TRP A 374 26.75 9.95 13.01
N LYS A 375 26.87 9.08 14.02
CA LYS A 375 28.00 8.16 14.21
C LYS A 375 27.60 6.69 14.09
N HIS A 376 26.42 6.39 13.54
CA HIS A 376 25.93 5.01 13.45
C HIS A 376 26.94 4.13 12.69
N PRO A 377 27.32 2.95 13.21
CA PRO A 377 28.42 2.15 12.66
C PRO A 377 28.16 1.67 11.22
N ILE A 378 26.90 1.32 10.93
CA ILE A 378 26.50 0.80 9.61
C ILE A 378 26.12 1.94 8.65
N ALA A 379 25.65 3.07 9.20
CA ALA A 379 24.86 4.06 8.48
C ALA A 379 25.19 5.51 8.92
N PRO A 380 26.47 5.92 8.93
CA PRO A 380 26.86 7.19 9.54
C PRO A 380 26.43 8.38 8.68
N HIS A 381 25.44 9.15 9.16
CA HIS A 381 25.00 10.36 8.46
C HIS A 381 26.13 11.35 8.25
N ARG A 382 27.14 11.44 9.14
CA ARG A 382 28.29 12.35 8.97
C ARG A 382 28.93 12.28 7.58
N VAL A 383 29.03 11.07 7.03
CA VAL A 383 29.65 10.76 5.75
C VAL A 383 28.78 11.24 4.58
N LEU A 384 27.47 10.99 4.66
CA LEU A 384 26.48 11.47 3.71
C LEU A 384 26.32 13.01 3.77
N CYS A 385 26.31 13.58 4.97
CA CYS A 385 26.06 14.99 5.25
C CYS A 385 27.05 15.91 4.54
N LYS A 386 28.35 15.56 4.56
CA LYS A 386 29.39 16.36 3.92
C LYS A 386 29.19 16.42 2.40
N ARG A 387 28.89 15.28 1.78
CA ARG A 387 28.70 15.18 0.32
C ARG A 387 27.41 15.84 -0.14
N ALA A 388 26.31 15.59 0.59
CA ALA A 388 25.03 16.27 0.35
C ALA A 388 25.18 17.79 0.40
N LYS A 389 25.92 18.31 1.38
CA LYS A 389 26.18 19.75 1.50
C LYS A 389 27.01 20.27 0.34
N ALA A 390 28.13 19.62 0.00
CA ALA A 390 28.99 20.03 -1.10
C ALA A 390 28.23 20.11 -2.42
N LEU A 391 27.49 19.05 -2.76
CA LEU A 391 26.67 19.00 -3.97
C LEU A 391 25.55 20.04 -3.94
N ALA A 392 24.82 20.19 -2.83
CA ALA A 392 23.75 21.18 -2.72
C ALA A 392 24.28 22.62 -2.89
N SER A 393 25.42 22.94 -2.29
CA SER A 393 26.06 24.25 -2.42
C SER A 393 26.53 24.51 -3.85
N HIS A 394 27.14 23.53 -4.50
CA HIS A 394 27.64 23.65 -5.88
C HIS A 394 26.49 23.76 -6.90
N THR A 395 25.49 22.89 -6.76
CA THR A 395 24.39 22.78 -7.72
C THR A 395 23.26 23.78 -7.48
N GLY A 396 23.24 24.46 -6.33
CA GLY A 396 22.16 25.37 -5.96
C GLY A 396 20.80 24.68 -5.82
N LEU A 397 20.77 23.35 -5.67
CA LEU A 397 19.52 22.59 -5.61
C LEU A 397 18.64 23.09 -4.45
N PRO A 398 17.34 23.33 -4.67
CA PRO A 398 16.43 23.67 -3.58
C PRO A 398 16.33 22.51 -2.59
N PRO A 399 15.97 22.73 -1.30
CA PRO A 399 15.85 21.67 -0.30
C PRO A 399 14.96 20.48 -0.71
N ARG A 400 13.97 20.72 -1.57
CA ARG A 400 13.11 19.71 -2.19
C ARG A 400 13.14 19.87 -3.71
N PRO A 401 14.06 19.22 -4.43
CA PRO A 401 14.02 19.18 -5.89
C PRO A 401 12.81 18.36 -6.34
N GLN A 402 12.08 18.83 -7.36
CA GLN A 402 10.84 18.19 -7.81
C GLN A 402 10.66 18.19 -9.33
N SER A 403 11.43 18.99 -10.07
CA SER A 403 11.20 19.20 -11.50
C SER A 403 12.26 18.55 -12.38
N SER A 404 11.91 18.27 -13.63
CA SER A 404 12.89 17.98 -14.67
C SER A 404 13.89 19.13 -14.84
N ALA A 405 13.48 20.38 -14.60
CA ALA A 405 14.36 21.53 -14.62
C ALA A 405 15.45 21.48 -13.53
N ASP A 406 15.12 21.00 -12.32
CA ASP A 406 16.12 20.80 -11.26
C ASP A 406 17.15 19.74 -11.65
N LEU A 407 16.71 18.68 -12.34
CA LEU A 407 17.57 17.61 -12.83
C LEU A 407 18.53 18.13 -13.91
N ASP A 408 18.00 18.85 -14.90
CA ASP A 408 18.82 19.42 -15.98
C ASP A 408 19.84 20.42 -15.42
N SER A 409 19.42 21.29 -14.49
CA SER A 409 20.33 22.21 -13.80
C SER A 409 21.36 21.48 -12.93
N PHE A 410 21.03 20.32 -12.37
CA PHE A 410 21.97 19.51 -11.60
C PHE A 410 23.06 18.94 -12.50
N TYR A 411 22.68 18.35 -13.64
CA TYR A 411 23.63 17.82 -14.61
C TYR A 411 24.53 18.90 -15.17
N GLN A 412 23.97 20.01 -15.65
CA GLN A 412 24.76 21.10 -16.26
C GLN A 412 25.85 21.66 -15.34
N ARG A 413 25.63 21.61 -14.02
CA ARG A 413 26.61 22.11 -13.03
C ARG A 413 27.65 21.08 -12.64
N ILE A 414 27.37 19.79 -12.83
CA ILE A 414 28.29 18.69 -12.49
C ILE A 414 29.11 18.29 -13.72
N ASP A 415 28.51 18.30 -14.90
CA ASP A 415 29.14 17.92 -16.15
C ASP A 415 30.39 18.76 -16.42
N GLY A 416 31.51 18.09 -16.71
CA GLY A 416 32.81 18.74 -16.90
C GLY A 416 33.55 19.14 -15.62
N ASN A 417 33.00 18.87 -14.42
CA ASN A 417 33.69 19.05 -13.15
C ASN A 417 34.00 17.69 -12.50
N GLU A 418 35.17 17.13 -12.81
CA GLU A 418 35.59 15.79 -12.35
C GLU A 418 35.50 15.60 -10.83
N GLU A 419 35.81 16.64 -10.05
CA GLU A 419 35.72 16.58 -8.59
C GLU A 419 34.26 16.44 -8.14
N MET A 420 33.36 17.26 -8.68
CA MET A 420 31.93 17.20 -8.34
C MET A 420 31.25 15.95 -8.88
N GLU A 421 31.66 15.46 -10.04
CA GLU A 421 31.24 14.15 -10.51
C GLU A 421 31.58 13.09 -9.48
N LYS A 422 32.85 13.01 -9.04
CA LYS A 422 33.29 12.04 -8.02
C LYS A 422 32.50 12.17 -6.72
N VAL A 423 32.26 13.41 -6.25
CA VAL A 423 31.43 13.65 -5.05
C VAL A 423 29.99 13.15 -5.27
N ALA A 424 29.42 13.34 -6.47
CA ALA A 424 28.10 12.82 -6.84
C ALA A 424 28.08 11.29 -6.83
N LYS A 425 29.06 10.62 -7.46
CA LYS A 425 29.17 9.15 -7.46
C LYS A 425 29.21 8.61 -6.03
N ASP A 426 30.13 9.15 -5.24
CA ASP A 426 30.30 8.79 -3.84
C ASP A 426 29.02 9.03 -3.02
N PHE A 427 28.30 10.13 -3.27
CA PHE A 427 27.07 10.46 -2.56
C PHE A 427 25.97 9.46 -2.89
N GLY A 428 25.76 9.15 -4.17
CA GLY A 428 24.80 8.14 -4.61
C GLY A 428 25.10 6.76 -4.02
N GLU A 429 26.36 6.34 -4.03
CA GLU A 429 26.79 5.07 -3.43
C GLU A 429 26.61 5.04 -1.90
N CYS A 430 27.01 6.11 -1.21
CA CYS A 430 26.83 6.23 0.23
C CYS A 430 25.36 6.21 0.62
N PHE A 431 24.51 6.90 -0.16
CA PHE A 431 23.07 6.89 0.02
C PHE A 431 22.51 5.49 -0.17
N LYS A 432 22.84 4.81 -1.28
CA LYS A 432 22.40 3.43 -1.54
C LYS A 432 22.80 2.45 -0.43
N LYS A 433 24.04 2.54 0.07
CA LYS A 433 24.49 1.72 1.22
C LYS A 433 23.66 2.02 2.46
N LEU A 434 23.46 3.30 2.76
CA LEU A 434 22.65 3.75 3.89
C LEU A 434 21.20 3.25 3.79
N THR A 435 20.55 3.38 2.64
CA THR A 435 19.16 2.92 2.45
C THR A 435 19.05 1.41 2.64
N ASN A 436 19.96 0.63 2.04
CA ASN A 436 19.99 -0.82 2.20
C ASN A 436 20.20 -1.22 3.67
N SER A 437 21.08 -0.52 4.39
CA SER A 437 21.32 -0.79 5.80
C SER A 437 20.12 -0.46 6.69
N LEU A 438 19.45 0.67 6.42
CA LEU A 438 18.22 1.03 7.11
C LEU A 438 17.15 -0.04 6.89
N GLU A 439 16.96 -0.49 5.65
CA GLU A 439 16.03 -1.56 5.30
C GLU A 439 16.34 -2.88 6.03
N GLN A 440 17.61 -3.28 6.09
CA GLN A 440 18.03 -4.47 6.83
C GLN A 440 17.73 -4.36 8.34
N ILE A 441 17.94 -3.19 8.93
CA ILE A 441 17.64 -2.95 10.35
C ILE A 441 16.14 -3.04 10.58
N PHE A 442 15.33 -2.39 9.74
CA PHE A 442 13.88 -2.47 9.82
C PHE A 442 13.35 -3.90 9.61
N ALA A 443 13.94 -4.66 8.68
CA ALA A 443 13.59 -6.05 8.46
C ALA A 443 13.93 -6.93 9.68
N ARG A 444 15.07 -6.70 10.33
CA ARG A 444 15.48 -7.43 11.55
C ARG A 444 14.58 -7.12 12.74
N GLU A 445 14.29 -5.84 13.00
CA GLU A 445 13.37 -5.43 14.07
C GLU A 445 11.98 -6.01 13.84
N LYS A 446 11.53 -6.05 12.59
CA LYS A 446 10.25 -6.66 12.22
C LYS A 446 10.25 -8.18 12.45
N ASN A 447 11.30 -8.89 12.05
CA ASN A 447 11.41 -10.32 12.32
C ASN A 447 11.39 -10.59 13.83
N LEU A 448 12.12 -9.81 14.63
CA LEU A 448 12.08 -9.91 16.09
C LEU A 448 10.66 -9.69 16.63
N LEU A 449 9.93 -8.71 16.13
CA LEU A 449 8.52 -8.50 16.53
C LEU A 449 7.62 -9.67 16.10
N LEU A 450 7.83 -10.23 14.92
CA LEU A 450 7.08 -11.40 14.43
C LEU A 450 7.39 -12.69 15.20
N PHE A 451 8.58 -12.84 15.78
CA PHE A 451 8.96 -14.01 16.59
C PHE A 451 8.61 -13.86 18.08
N ILE A 452 8.75 -12.66 18.64
CA ILE A 452 8.46 -12.40 20.07
C ILE A 452 6.95 -12.37 20.33
N TRP A 453 6.15 -11.95 19.35
CA TRP A 453 4.71 -11.74 19.56
C TRP A 453 3.89 -13.04 19.69
N PRO A 454 4.06 -14.07 18.84
CA PRO A 454 3.40 -15.37 19.03
C PRO A 454 3.81 -16.01 20.37
N ALA A 455 5.09 -15.89 20.77
CA ALA A 455 5.57 -16.38 22.04
C ALA A 455 4.90 -15.67 23.24
N LYS A 456 4.65 -14.36 23.15
CA LYS A 456 3.90 -13.61 24.17
C LYS A 456 2.41 -13.96 24.22
N LEU A 457 1.78 -14.19 23.07
CA LEU A 457 0.39 -14.64 23.01
C LEU A 457 0.23 -16.07 23.56
N ALA A 458 1.14 -16.98 23.20
CA ALA A 458 1.16 -18.35 23.71
C ALA A 458 1.48 -18.40 25.22
N ALA A 459 2.38 -17.55 25.71
CA ALA A 459 2.67 -17.43 27.14
C ALA A 459 1.54 -16.77 27.94
N GLY A 460 0.80 -15.84 27.33
CA GLY A 460 -0.34 -15.16 27.93
C GLY A 460 -1.56 -16.07 28.14
N SER A 461 -1.72 -17.13 27.34
CA SER A 461 -2.77 -18.14 27.52
C SER A 461 -2.43 -19.25 28.52
N ALA A 462 -1.17 -19.39 28.93
CA ALA A 462 -0.70 -20.50 29.77
C ALA A 462 -0.34 -20.12 31.22
N LEU A 463 -0.30 -18.82 31.56
CA LEU A 463 0.01 -18.37 32.91
C LEU A 463 -1.24 -17.80 33.59
N GLY A 464 -1.87 -18.63 34.42
CA GLY A 464 -2.75 -18.15 35.48
C GLY A 464 -2.01 -17.22 36.47
N PRO A 465 -2.69 -16.74 37.53
CA PRO A 465 -2.15 -15.72 38.43
C PRO A 465 -1.21 -16.32 39.50
N PRO A 466 0.10 -16.45 39.25
CA PRO A 466 1.06 -16.22 40.34
C PRO A 466 2.34 -15.46 39.93
N LEU A 467 2.40 -14.84 38.75
CA LEU A 467 3.63 -14.12 38.34
C LEU A 467 3.78 -12.75 39.05
N GLU A 468 2.68 -12.06 39.34
CA GLU A 468 2.72 -10.78 40.07
C GLU A 468 3.09 -10.93 41.55
N SER A 469 2.78 -12.07 42.17
CA SER A 469 3.19 -12.39 43.54
C SER A 469 4.68 -12.79 43.62
N ALA A 470 5.23 -13.43 42.59
CA ALA A 470 6.66 -13.76 42.51
C ALA A 470 7.55 -12.51 42.34
N ILE A 471 7.05 -11.48 41.63
CA ILE A 471 7.80 -10.23 41.40
C ILE A 471 7.81 -9.34 42.67
N ARG A 472 6.79 -9.39 43.53
CA ARG A 472 6.82 -8.70 44.83
C ARG A 472 7.69 -9.39 45.89
N ALA A 473 7.97 -10.68 45.74
CA ALA A 473 8.73 -11.45 46.74
C ALA A 473 10.26 -11.33 46.62
N ARG A 474 10.81 -10.77 45.53
CA ARG A 474 12.27 -10.61 45.37
C ARG A 474 12.69 -9.16 45.54
N GLY A 475 12.85 -8.77 46.80
CA GLY A 475 13.59 -7.57 47.16
C GLY A 475 15.08 -7.70 46.82
N LYS A 476 15.60 -6.65 46.18
CA LYS A 476 16.97 -6.13 46.21
C LYS A 476 18.13 -7.15 46.25
N THR A 477 18.76 -7.38 45.10
CA THR A 477 20.23 -7.47 44.99
C THR A 477 20.72 -6.84 43.69
N LYS A 478 21.90 -6.21 43.80
CA LYS A 478 22.63 -5.45 42.77
C LYS A 478 23.28 -6.38 41.72
N GLU A 479 23.40 -5.82 40.52
CA GLU A 479 24.44 -6.05 39.49
C GLU A 479 24.94 -7.48 39.27
N GLU A 480 24.39 -8.18 38.27
CA GLU A 480 25.17 -9.01 37.35
C GLU A 480 24.56 -8.93 35.92
N GLU A 481 25.39 -8.58 34.94
CA GLU A 481 25.07 -8.53 33.50
C GLU A 481 24.92 -9.93 32.86
N PRO A 482 24.19 -10.07 31.73
CA PRO A 482 23.59 -11.35 31.36
C PRO A 482 24.48 -12.20 30.44
N LYS A 483 25.02 -13.30 30.97
CA LYS A 483 25.47 -14.47 30.18
C LYS A 483 24.31 -15.32 29.62
N SER A 484 23.06 -15.00 29.95
CA SER A 484 21.89 -15.78 29.51
C SER A 484 21.48 -15.56 28.05
N TYR A 485 21.86 -14.42 27.44
CA TYR A 485 21.45 -14.05 26.09
C TYR A 485 22.10 -14.89 24.99
N ILE A 486 23.32 -15.40 25.22
CA ILE A 486 24.07 -16.21 24.25
C ILE A 486 23.58 -17.67 24.24
N LEU A 487 23.19 -18.20 25.41
CA LEU A 487 22.66 -19.57 25.54
C LEU A 487 21.26 -19.73 24.92
N SER A 488 20.40 -18.70 25.00
CA SER A 488 19.09 -18.71 24.31
C SER A 488 19.20 -18.67 22.78
N LEU A 489 20.31 -18.17 22.24
CA LEU A 489 20.53 -18.07 20.79
C LEU A 489 21.05 -19.40 20.19
N GLN A 490 21.81 -20.20 20.96
CA GLN A 490 22.30 -21.49 20.48
C GLN A 490 21.18 -22.55 20.44
N LEU A 491 20.34 -22.62 21.48
CA LEU A 491 19.23 -23.58 21.57
C LEU A 491 18.18 -23.41 20.46
N ASN A 492 17.87 -22.17 20.06
CA ASN A 492 16.91 -21.90 18.98
C ASN A 492 17.46 -22.23 17.58
N SER A 493 18.79 -22.27 17.41
CA SER A 493 19.42 -22.59 16.12
C SER A 493 19.52 -24.09 15.87
N GLU A 494 19.49 -24.90 16.93
CA GLU A 494 19.50 -26.37 16.86
C GLU A 494 18.09 -26.91 16.61
N TRP A 495 17.07 -26.33 17.25
CA TRP A 495 15.66 -26.66 17.01
C TRP A 495 15.22 -26.42 15.55
N ALA A 496 15.75 -25.38 14.90
CA ALA A 496 15.46 -25.06 13.51
C ALA A 496 16.11 -26.01 12.48
N ARG A 497 17.05 -26.87 12.88
CA ARG A 497 17.69 -27.85 11.95
C ARG A 497 16.97 -29.19 11.91
N GLU A 498 16.16 -29.52 12.91
CA GLU A 498 15.53 -30.84 13.02
C GLU A 498 14.13 -30.90 12.39
N GLU A 499 13.43 -29.78 12.23
CA GLU A 499 11.98 -29.83 11.95
C GLU A 499 11.50 -29.54 10.52
N ASN A 500 12.35 -29.27 9.51
CA ASN A 500 11.82 -29.00 8.16
C ASN A 500 12.80 -29.32 7.01
N ALA A 501 12.71 -30.53 6.46
CA ALA A 501 13.15 -30.81 5.09
C ALA A 501 12.51 -32.06 4.44
N SER A 502 12.01 -33.03 5.20
CA SER A 502 11.60 -34.33 4.63
C SER A 502 10.10 -34.47 4.33
N GLU A 503 9.23 -33.78 5.05
CA GLU A 503 7.79 -34.12 5.01
C GLU A 503 7.01 -33.40 3.88
N PHE A 504 7.52 -32.26 3.39
CA PHE A 504 6.84 -31.47 2.36
C PHE A 504 7.17 -31.89 0.91
N LEU A 505 8.32 -32.55 0.69
CA LEU A 505 8.72 -33.03 -0.64
C LEU A 505 8.01 -34.33 -1.05
N ALA A 506 7.64 -35.17 -0.09
CA ALA A 506 6.94 -36.42 -0.34
C ALA A 506 5.50 -36.20 -0.86
N ASP A 507 4.82 -35.14 -0.40
CA ASP A 507 3.43 -34.88 -0.77
C ASP A 507 3.31 -34.24 -2.17
N ALA A 508 4.32 -33.47 -2.59
CA ALA A 508 4.38 -32.86 -3.91
C ALA A 508 4.68 -33.86 -5.04
N GLU A 509 5.47 -34.91 -4.77
CA GLU A 509 5.78 -35.96 -5.75
C GLU A 509 4.61 -36.96 -5.92
N SER A 510 3.89 -37.25 -4.84
CA SER A 510 2.68 -38.08 -4.85
C SER A 510 1.58 -37.50 -5.76
N GLN A 511 1.38 -36.18 -5.74
CA GLN A 511 0.37 -35.52 -6.57
C GLN A 511 0.77 -35.41 -8.06
N ARG A 512 2.07 -35.51 -8.38
CA ARG A 512 2.56 -35.45 -9.76
C ARG A 512 2.42 -36.77 -10.50
N GLY A 513 2.49 -37.91 -9.79
CA GLY A 513 2.31 -39.25 -10.37
C GLY A 513 0.87 -39.54 -10.82
N ALA A 514 -0.12 -39.01 -10.11
CA ALA A 514 -1.54 -39.32 -10.37
C ALA A 514 -2.11 -38.66 -11.65
N ARG A 515 -1.51 -37.58 -12.16
CA ARG A 515 -2.00 -36.86 -13.35
C ARG A 515 -1.54 -37.42 -14.69
N LEU A 516 -0.57 -38.35 -14.71
CA LEU A 516 -0.01 -38.88 -15.96
C LEU A 516 -0.66 -40.17 -16.47
N GLN A 517 -1.64 -40.75 -15.75
CA GLN A 517 -2.25 -42.04 -16.12
C GLN A 517 -3.66 -41.96 -16.73
N SER A 518 -4.32 -40.80 -16.76
CA SER A 518 -5.68 -40.68 -17.31
C SER A 518 -5.73 -39.77 -18.54
N GLY A 519 -5.54 -40.32 -19.74
CA GLY A 519 -5.82 -39.53 -20.95
C GLY A 519 -5.29 -40.05 -22.28
N VAL A 520 -5.56 -41.30 -22.66
CA VAL A 520 -5.51 -41.71 -24.07
C VAL A 520 -6.64 -42.70 -24.37
N THR A 521 -7.72 -42.25 -25.00
CA THR A 521 -8.37 -43.02 -26.07
C THR A 521 -8.92 -42.08 -27.14
N LYS A 522 -8.57 -42.40 -28.39
CA LYS A 522 -8.93 -41.74 -29.65
C LYS A 522 -10.42 -41.93 -29.98
N ARG A 523 -11.00 -40.97 -30.71
CA ARG A 523 -11.83 -41.28 -31.87
C ARG A 523 -11.95 -40.11 -32.85
N ASP A 524 -11.58 -40.41 -34.08
CA ASP A 524 -11.83 -39.63 -35.30
C ASP A 524 -13.32 -39.45 -35.58
N ARG A 525 -13.69 -38.29 -36.11
CA ARG A 525 -14.50 -38.16 -37.33
C ARG A 525 -14.48 -36.72 -37.85
N THR A 526 -13.85 -36.57 -39.00
CA THR A 526 -13.97 -35.46 -39.94
C THR A 526 -15.34 -35.49 -40.64
N ALA A 527 -16.00 -34.34 -40.78
CA ALA A 527 -16.79 -33.95 -41.95
C ALA A 527 -17.22 -32.49 -41.85
N ASP A 528 -16.97 -31.76 -42.94
CA ASP A 528 -17.34 -30.38 -43.22
C ASP A 528 -18.86 -30.08 -43.17
N LEU A 529 -19.22 -28.84 -42.78
CA LEU A 529 -19.86 -27.83 -43.64
C LEU A 529 -20.38 -26.64 -42.80
N ARG A 530 -19.94 -25.42 -43.15
CA ARG A 530 -20.54 -24.11 -42.77
C ARG A 530 -21.74 -23.79 -43.71
N PRO A 531 -22.36 -22.58 -43.68
CA PRO A 531 -23.20 -21.98 -42.63
C PRO A 531 -24.55 -21.44 -43.21
N ALA A 532 -25.54 -21.15 -42.37
CA ALA A 532 -26.70 -20.30 -42.72
C ALA A 532 -27.23 -19.64 -41.42
N LEU A 533 -27.10 -18.32 -41.23
CA LEU A 533 -27.98 -17.23 -41.67
C LEU A 533 -29.18 -16.98 -40.72
N PHE A 534 -29.17 -15.78 -40.12
CA PHE A 534 -30.25 -14.89 -39.70
C PHE A 534 -31.62 -15.39 -39.19
N GLY A 535 -32.08 -14.74 -38.09
CA GLY A 535 -33.49 -14.55 -37.68
C GLY A 535 -33.97 -15.57 -36.64
N GLN A 536 -34.60 -15.22 -35.52
CA GLN A 536 -35.35 -14.03 -35.09
C GLN A 536 -34.92 -13.56 -33.70
#